data_AF-A0A7X6TC39-F1
#
_entry.id   AF-A0A7X6TC39-F1
#
_cell.length_a   1.000
_cell.length_b   1.000
_cell.length_c   1.000
_cell.angle_alpha   90.00
_cell.angle_beta   90.00
_cell.angle_gamma   90.00
#
_symmetry.space_group_name_H-M   'P 1'
#
loop_
_entity.id
_entity.type
_entity.pdbx_description
1 polymer ?
#
loop_
_entity_poly.entity_id
_entity_poly.type
_entity_poly.pdbx_seq_one_letter_code
_entity_poly.pdbx_strand_id
1 'polypeptide(L)'
;MYNIQIKEGSRVSMIQTQGKKSLLEILRNEGYSVYAPCGGKGRCGKCLVDVKGQGKVLACNYYPDNNIEVILPAKEEAQILTAQTAYLEDLPPLHSRPLLHPDAYGVAVDLGTTTVVCYFVQLSSGRISKISSWMNPQKTYGADVISRISFCQENKGGLHLLQKILTESFNKEFESFLS
;
A
#
# COMPACT_ATOMS: atom_id res chain seq x y z
N MET A 1 -13.36 24.50 10.89
CA MET A 1 -13.45 23.03 10.72
C MET A 1 -14.22 22.78 9.45
N TYR A 2 -13.72 21.93 8.58
CA TYR A 2 -14.44 21.49 7.38
C TYR A 2 -14.36 19.97 7.27
N ASN A 3 -15.36 19.40 6.60
CA ASN A 3 -15.56 17.97 6.43
C ASN A 3 -15.14 17.56 5.01
N ILE A 4 -14.29 16.54 4.94
CA ILE A 4 -13.87 15.93 3.68
C ILE A 4 -14.52 14.55 3.60
N GLN A 5 -15.42 14.38 2.65
CA GLN A 5 -15.99 13.07 2.35
C GLN A 5 -15.12 12.38 1.29
N ILE A 6 -14.61 11.19 1.60
CA ILE A 6 -13.81 10.40 0.66
C ILE A 6 -14.62 9.19 0.21
N LYS A 7 -14.68 9.00 -1.12
CA LYS A 7 -15.19 7.80 -1.77
C LYS A 7 -14.05 7.05 -2.46
N GLU A 8 -13.77 5.82 -2.02
CA GLU A 8 -12.80 4.90 -2.65
C GLU A 8 -13.55 3.59 -2.98
N GLY A 9 -13.96 3.42 -4.24
CA GLY A 9 -14.86 2.32 -4.63
C GLY A 9 -16.21 2.39 -3.89
N SER A 10 -16.56 1.34 -3.15
CA SER A 10 -17.77 1.28 -2.31
C SER A 10 -17.58 1.87 -0.90
N ARG A 11 -16.35 2.18 -0.49
CA ARG A 11 -16.04 2.72 0.84
C ARG A 11 -16.28 4.23 0.87
N VAL A 12 -17.08 4.67 1.84
CA VAL A 12 -17.31 6.10 2.12
C VAL A 12 -16.83 6.41 3.53
N SER A 13 -16.15 7.55 3.66
CA SER A 13 -15.41 7.92 4.86
C SER A 13 -15.48 9.44 5.05
N MET A 14 -15.55 9.91 6.29
CA MET A 14 -15.64 11.33 6.59
C MET A 14 -14.50 11.73 7.51
N ILE A 15 -13.73 12.73 7.10
CA ILE A 15 -12.61 13.26 7.87
C ILE A 15 -12.93 14.69 8.26
N GLN A 16 -12.78 14.98 9.55
CA GLN A 16 -12.82 16.34 10.07
C GLN A 16 -11.40 16.86 10.18
N THR A 17 -11.11 17.99 9.56
CA THR A 17 -9.78 18.59 9.63
C THR A 17 -9.85 20.09 9.84
N GLN A 18 -8.75 20.63 10.36
CA GLN A 18 -8.53 22.05 10.61
C GLN A 18 -7.14 22.45 10.08
N GLY A 19 -7.08 23.54 9.32
CA GLY A 19 -5.81 24.19 8.98
C GLY A 19 -5.43 24.16 7.49
N LYS A 20 -4.20 24.63 7.19
CA LYS A 20 -3.60 24.80 5.85
C LYS A 20 -2.82 23.55 5.40
N LYS A 21 -3.38 22.35 5.54
CA LYS A 21 -2.74 21.12 5.02
C LYS A 21 -3.16 20.86 3.58
N SER A 22 -2.25 20.30 2.80
CA SER A 22 -2.61 19.85 1.45
C SER A 22 -3.53 18.64 1.52
N LEU A 23 -4.40 18.49 0.52
CA LEU A 23 -5.28 17.34 0.38
C LEU A 23 -4.48 16.02 0.35
N LEU A 24 -3.30 16.01 -0.28
CA LEU A 24 -2.42 14.84 -0.29
C LEU A 24 -1.98 14.43 1.12
N GLU A 25 -1.64 15.40 1.99
CA GLU A 25 -1.21 15.11 3.35
C GLU A 25 -2.38 14.55 4.19
N ILE A 26 -3.56 15.14 4.05
CA ILE A 26 -4.78 14.68 4.72
C ILE A 26 -5.10 13.24 4.31
N LEU A 27 -5.11 12.96 3.01
CA LEU A 27 -5.38 11.63 2.47
C LEU A 27 -4.38 10.59 2.97
N ARG A 28 -3.09 10.92 3.00
CA ARG A 28 -2.03 10.00 3.49
C ARG A 28 -2.13 9.72 4.99
N ASN A 29 -2.42 10.73 5.80
CA ASN A 29 -2.55 10.57 7.26
C ASN A 29 -3.73 9.64 7.62
N GLU A 30 -4.76 9.62 6.78
CA GLU A 30 -5.96 8.78 6.94
C GLU A 30 -5.83 7.42 6.22
N GLY A 31 -4.63 7.11 5.70
CA GLY A 31 -4.31 5.81 5.13
C GLY A 31 -4.76 5.58 3.68
N TYR A 32 -5.15 6.64 2.95
CA TYR A 32 -5.45 6.56 1.52
C TYR A 32 -4.17 6.63 0.69
N SER A 33 -4.10 5.81 -0.35
CA SER A 33 -2.97 5.77 -1.27
C SER A 33 -3.24 6.64 -2.50
N VAL A 34 -2.60 7.80 -2.55
CA VAL A 34 -2.59 8.65 -3.75
C VAL A 34 -1.23 8.59 -4.39
N TYR A 35 -1.20 8.33 -5.70
CA TYR A 35 0.05 8.25 -6.44
C TYR A 35 0.74 9.62 -6.52
N ALA A 36 1.80 9.81 -5.75
CA ALA A 36 2.53 11.09 -5.68
C ALA A 36 4.05 10.86 -5.60
N PRO A 37 4.70 10.51 -6.73
CA PRO A 37 6.11 10.10 -6.76
C PRO A 37 7.08 11.19 -6.30
N CYS A 38 6.73 12.47 -6.47
CA CYS A 38 7.55 13.58 -5.97
C CYS A 38 7.41 13.82 -4.44
N GLY A 39 6.73 12.94 -3.71
CA GLY A 39 6.48 13.10 -2.28
C GLY A 39 5.48 14.21 -1.93
N GLY A 40 4.90 14.90 -2.91
CA GLY A 40 4.02 16.06 -2.68
C GLY A 40 4.68 17.41 -2.96
N LYS A 41 5.91 17.44 -3.47
CA LYS A 41 6.66 18.68 -3.80
C LYS A 41 6.14 19.45 -5.04
N GLY A 42 4.98 19.08 -5.59
CA GLY A 42 4.38 19.76 -6.75
C GLY A 42 5.09 19.60 -8.10
N ARG A 43 6.16 18.78 -8.19
CA ARG A 43 7.02 18.72 -9.39
C ARG A 43 6.66 17.65 -10.44
N CYS A 44 5.82 16.67 -10.09
CA CYS A 44 5.54 15.53 -10.98
C CYS A 44 4.17 15.57 -11.69
N GLY A 45 3.21 16.35 -11.18
CA GLY A 45 1.85 16.40 -11.73
C GLY A 45 1.03 15.11 -11.63
N LYS A 46 1.48 14.09 -10.89
CA LYS A 46 0.82 12.76 -10.86
C LYS A 46 -0.14 12.54 -9.68
N CYS A 47 -0.20 13.48 -8.72
CA CYS A 47 -1.01 13.42 -7.50
C CYS A 47 -2.50 13.71 -7.75
N LEU A 48 -3.08 13.18 -8.83
CA LEU A 48 -4.42 13.52 -9.32
C LEU A 48 -5.51 12.84 -8.48
N VAL A 49 -6.49 13.63 -8.06
CA VAL A 49 -7.72 13.18 -7.39
C VAL A 49 -8.89 13.93 -7.98
N ASP A 50 -10.09 13.34 -7.93
CA ASP A 50 -11.30 14.00 -8.43
C ASP A 50 -12.05 14.65 -7.26
N VAL A 51 -12.29 15.95 -7.36
CA VAL A 51 -13.08 16.71 -6.38
C VAL A 51 -14.40 17.09 -7.04
N LYS A 52 -15.50 16.65 -6.45
CA LYS A 52 -16.83 16.86 -7.02
C LYS A 52 -17.12 18.36 -7.18
N GLY A 53 -17.49 18.75 -8.40
CA GLY A 53 -17.74 20.16 -8.77
C GLY A 53 -16.50 20.94 -9.21
N GLN A 54 -15.29 20.40 -9.02
CA GLN A 54 -14.03 21.03 -9.46
C GLN A 54 -13.23 20.15 -10.44
N GLY A 55 -13.59 18.87 -10.56
CA GLY A 55 -12.94 17.90 -11.45
C GLY A 55 -11.60 17.43 -10.91
N LYS A 56 -10.70 17.02 -11.82
CA LYS A 56 -9.39 16.48 -11.44
C LYS A 56 -8.44 17.59 -10.98
N VAL A 57 -7.99 17.50 -9.73
CA VAL A 57 -7.06 18.43 -9.10
C VAL A 57 -5.81 17.71 -8.61
N LEU A 58 -4.71 18.46 -8.47
CA LEU A 58 -3.48 17.95 -7.87
C LEU A 58 -3.59 18.02 -6.35
N ALA A 59 -3.75 16.88 -5.69
CA ALA A 59 -3.91 16.78 -4.24
C ALA A 59 -2.77 17.47 -3.47
N CYS A 60 -1.55 17.47 -4.03
CA CYS A 60 -0.37 18.09 -3.44
C CYS A 60 -0.35 19.63 -3.49
N ASN A 61 -1.18 20.25 -4.33
CA ASN A 61 -1.32 21.70 -4.42
C ASN A 61 -2.76 22.17 -4.07
N TYR A 62 -3.60 21.26 -3.59
CA TYR A 62 -4.98 21.55 -3.24
C TYR A 62 -5.11 21.71 -1.74
N TYR A 63 -5.65 22.83 -1.29
CA TYR A 63 -5.84 23.16 0.12
C TYR A 63 -7.33 23.39 0.35
N PRO A 64 -8.06 22.41 0.91
CA PRO A 64 -9.48 22.57 1.15
C PRO A 64 -9.74 23.71 2.13
N ASP A 65 -10.69 24.58 1.81
CA ASP A 65 -11.15 25.68 2.67
C ASP A 65 -12.63 25.55 3.05
N ASN A 66 -13.34 24.60 2.44
CA ASN A 66 -14.74 24.28 2.63
C ASN A 66 -14.98 22.76 2.66
N ASN A 67 -16.24 22.36 2.82
CA ASN A 67 -16.63 20.96 2.77
C ASN A 67 -16.52 20.44 1.33
N ILE A 68 -15.80 19.34 1.13
CA ILE A 68 -15.56 18.77 -0.19
C ILE A 68 -15.83 17.27 -0.22
N GLU A 69 -16.13 16.75 -1.42
CA GLU A 69 -16.25 15.32 -1.71
C GLU A 69 -15.13 14.93 -2.68
N VAL A 70 -14.28 13.98 -2.27
CA VAL A 70 -13.11 13.48 -3.01
C VAL A 70 -13.38 12.05 -3.46
N ILE A 71 -13.18 11.78 -4.74
CA ILE A 71 -13.31 10.46 -5.34
C ILE A 71 -11.91 9.95 -5.68
N LEU A 72 -11.54 8.81 -5.10
CA LEU A 72 -10.28 8.13 -5.36
C LEU A 72 -10.50 6.93 -6.30
N PRO A 73 -9.53 6.65 -7.19
CA PRO A 73 -9.57 5.44 -8.01
C PRO A 73 -9.54 4.20 -7.11
N ALA A 74 -10.31 3.17 -7.46
CA ALA A 74 -10.36 1.92 -6.71
C ALA A 74 -8.99 1.21 -6.72
N LYS A 75 -8.66 0.49 -5.63
CA LYS A 75 -7.39 -0.24 -5.43
C LYS A 75 -7.17 -1.45 -6.38
N GLU A 76 -7.93 -1.55 -7.47
CA GLU A 76 -8.02 -2.72 -8.35
C GLU A 76 -6.69 -3.10 -9.03
N GLU A 77 -5.71 -2.20 -9.11
CA GLU A 77 -4.39 -2.48 -9.69
C GLU A 77 -3.61 -3.61 -8.96
N ALA A 78 -3.94 -3.91 -7.70
CA ALA A 78 -3.23 -4.92 -6.90
C ALA A 78 -3.53 -6.38 -7.30
N GLN A 79 -4.72 -6.65 -7.84
CA GLN A 79 -5.22 -8.01 -8.07
C GLN A 79 -4.72 -8.66 -9.37
N ILE A 80 -4.19 -7.87 -10.31
CA ILE A 80 -3.80 -8.35 -11.64
C ILE A 80 -2.60 -9.32 -11.58
N LEU A 81 -1.71 -9.17 -10.60
CA LEU A 81 -0.46 -9.94 -10.51
C LEU A 81 -0.61 -11.35 -9.92
N THR A 82 -1.71 -11.63 -9.19
CA THR A 82 -2.01 -13.00 -8.73
C THR A 82 -2.52 -13.90 -9.85
N ALA A 83 -2.92 -13.38 -11.01
CA ALA A 83 -3.38 -14.23 -12.12
C ALA A 83 -2.24 -15.07 -12.73
N GLN A 84 -0.98 -14.64 -12.59
CA GLN A 84 0.18 -15.39 -13.08
C GLN A 84 0.53 -16.61 -12.22
N THR A 85 -0.09 -16.78 -11.05
CA THR A 85 0.20 -17.90 -10.15
C THR A 85 -0.60 -19.17 -10.47
N ALA A 86 -1.46 -19.14 -11.50
CA ALA A 86 -2.19 -20.32 -11.99
C ALA A 86 -1.27 -21.45 -12.51
N TYR A 87 0.03 -21.19 -12.66
CA TYR A 87 1.05 -22.13 -13.12
C TYR A 87 2.11 -22.47 -12.04
N LEU A 88 1.87 -22.14 -10.77
CA LEU A 88 2.79 -22.54 -9.70
C LEU A 88 2.58 -24.00 -9.35
N GLU A 89 3.64 -24.79 -9.47
CA GLU A 89 3.71 -26.13 -8.93
C GLU A 89 4.01 -26.06 -7.41
N ASP A 90 3.54 -27.05 -6.66
CA ASP A 90 3.88 -27.19 -5.25
C ASP A 90 5.40 -27.29 -5.08
N LEU A 91 5.93 -26.69 -4.01
CA LEU A 91 7.35 -26.83 -3.72
C LEU A 91 7.67 -28.30 -3.45
N PRO A 92 8.79 -28.83 -3.94
CA PRO A 92 9.24 -30.15 -3.53
C PRO A 92 9.37 -30.19 -2.00
N PRO A 93 9.12 -31.35 -1.35
CA PRO A 93 9.14 -31.45 0.10
C PRO A 93 10.46 -30.92 0.66
N LEU A 94 10.37 -29.91 1.54
CA LEU A 94 11.53 -29.23 2.14
C LEU A 94 12.13 -30.07 3.28
N HIS A 95 12.38 -31.36 3.08
CA HIS A 95 12.89 -32.25 4.13
C HIS A 95 14.37 -32.55 3.95
N SER A 96 15.22 -31.60 4.40
CA SER A 96 16.62 -31.89 4.74
C SER A 96 16.89 -31.82 6.26
N ARG A 97 15.92 -31.35 7.06
CA ARG A 97 15.97 -31.27 8.54
C ARG A 97 14.58 -31.52 9.15
N PRO A 98 14.49 -32.13 10.35
CA PRO A 98 13.22 -32.31 11.03
C PRO A 98 12.58 -30.95 11.35
N LEU A 99 11.28 -30.82 11.06
CA LEU A 99 10.50 -29.65 11.43
C LEU A 99 10.33 -29.57 12.95
N LEU A 100 10.28 -28.34 13.48
CA LEU A 100 10.02 -28.09 14.90
C LEU A 100 8.58 -28.46 15.30
N HIS A 101 7.64 -28.42 14.35
CA HIS A 101 6.23 -28.78 14.54
C HIS A 101 5.63 -29.33 13.22
N PRO A 102 4.75 -30.36 13.25
CA PRO A 102 4.14 -30.93 12.04
C PRO A 102 3.26 -29.93 11.26
N ASP A 103 2.65 -28.98 11.98
CA ASP A 103 1.79 -27.92 11.40
C ASP A 103 2.53 -26.60 11.17
N ALA A 104 3.84 -26.65 10.95
CA ALA A 104 4.62 -25.45 10.68
C ALA A 104 4.30 -24.87 9.29
N TYR A 105 4.11 -23.55 9.25
CA TYR A 105 3.98 -22.78 8.02
C TYR A 105 5.21 -21.90 7.81
N GLY A 106 5.52 -21.64 6.54
CA GLY A 106 6.48 -20.64 6.11
C GLY A 106 5.82 -19.64 5.18
N VAL A 107 6.48 -18.50 4.99
CA VAL A 107 6.08 -17.52 3.99
C VAL A 107 7.27 -17.18 3.11
N ALA A 108 7.09 -17.30 1.79
CA ALA A 108 8.01 -16.74 0.81
C ALA A 108 7.47 -15.38 0.37
N VAL A 109 8.33 -14.37 0.37
CA VAL A 109 7.94 -12.98 0.08
C VAL A 109 8.72 -12.46 -1.11
N ASP A 110 8.00 -12.03 -2.15
CA ASP A 110 8.56 -11.22 -3.24
C ASP A 110 8.21 -9.75 -2.99
N LEU A 111 9.23 -8.95 -2.67
CA LEU A 111 9.11 -7.53 -2.38
C LEU A 111 9.53 -6.72 -3.62
N GLY A 112 8.61 -6.55 -4.54
CA GLY A 112 8.77 -5.66 -5.68
C GLY A 112 8.65 -4.17 -5.29
N THR A 113 9.11 -3.30 -6.19
CA THR A 113 8.95 -1.85 -6.04
C THR A 113 7.48 -1.43 -6.08
N THR A 114 6.68 -2.07 -6.94
CA THR A 114 5.25 -1.77 -7.10
C THR A 114 4.37 -2.67 -6.26
N THR A 115 4.73 -3.94 -6.11
CA THR A 115 3.86 -4.99 -5.57
C THR A 115 4.62 -5.83 -4.57
N VAL A 116 3.91 -6.31 -3.56
CA VAL A 116 4.37 -7.31 -2.61
C VAL A 116 3.53 -8.57 -2.79
N VAL A 117 4.18 -9.72 -2.91
CA VAL A 117 3.50 -11.01 -3.01
C VAL A 117 3.99 -11.92 -1.89
N CYS A 118 3.06 -12.59 -1.22
CA CYS A 118 3.37 -13.62 -0.22
C CYS A 118 2.77 -14.96 -0.64
N TYR A 119 3.59 -16.00 -0.51
CA TYR A 119 3.22 -17.40 -0.68
C TYR A 119 3.26 -18.07 0.69
N PHE A 120 2.11 -18.43 1.24
CA PHE A 120 2.02 -19.16 2.49
C PHE A 120 2.13 -20.64 2.20
N VAL A 121 3.13 -21.31 2.78
CA VAL A 121 3.51 -22.68 2.46
C VAL A 121 3.41 -23.54 3.72
N GLN A 122 2.73 -24.68 3.61
CA GLN A 122 2.80 -25.69 4.66
C GLN A 122 4.16 -26.41 4.56
N LEU A 123 5.00 -26.26 5.57
CA LEU A 123 6.40 -26.72 5.49
C LEU A 123 6.53 -28.25 5.49
N SER A 124 5.54 -28.97 6.03
CA SER A 124 5.52 -30.43 6.04
C SER A 124 5.27 -31.06 4.67
N SER A 125 4.51 -30.39 3.80
CA SER A 125 4.13 -30.91 2.49
C SER A 125 4.75 -30.14 1.33
N GLY A 126 5.19 -28.90 1.54
CA GLY A 126 5.57 -27.97 0.46
C GLY A 126 4.36 -27.32 -0.23
N ARG A 127 3.14 -27.62 0.21
CA ARG A 127 1.90 -27.14 -0.40
C ARG A 127 1.72 -25.64 -0.19
N ILE A 128 1.40 -24.91 -1.25
CA ILE A 128 1.00 -23.50 -1.16
C ILE A 128 -0.45 -23.44 -0.66
N SER A 129 -0.65 -22.87 0.53
CA SER A 129 -1.95 -22.77 1.20
C SER A 129 -2.71 -21.51 0.81
N LYS A 130 -2.00 -20.39 0.60
CA LYS A 130 -2.58 -19.11 0.18
C LYS A 130 -1.54 -18.30 -0.58
N ILE A 131 -2.00 -17.50 -1.51
CA ILE A 131 -1.21 -16.46 -2.17
C ILE A 131 -1.93 -15.13 -1.93
N SER A 132 -1.20 -14.12 -1.48
CA SER A 132 -1.70 -12.77 -1.29
C SER A 132 -0.81 -11.79 -2.03
N SER A 133 -1.41 -10.79 -2.68
CA SER A 133 -0.71 -9.72 -3.39
C SER A 133 -1.33 -8.37 -3.08
N TRP A 134 -0.48 -7.38 -2.83
CA TRP A 134 -0.91 -6.01 -2.59
C TRP A 134 0.11 -5.00 -3.11
N MET A 135 -0.33 -3.75 -3.27
CA MET A 135 0.55 -2.66 -3.67
C MET A 135 1.57 -2.37 -2.56
N ASN A 136 2.84 -2.20 -2.93
CA ASN A 136 3.89 -1.81 -2.00
C ASN A 136 3.56 -0.43 -1.38
N PRO A 137 3.31 -0.35 -0.05
CA PRO A 137 2.87 0.88 0.60
C PRO A 137 3.95 1.99 0.55
N GLN A 138 5.21 1.62 0.33
CA GLN A 138 6.30 2.57 0.13
C GLN A 138 6.16 3.40 -1.16
N LYS A 139 5.29 2.99 -2.10
CA LYS A 139 4.97 3.77 -3.31
C LYS A 139 4.45 5.17 -2.99
N THR A 140 3.84 5.34 -1.81
CA THR A 140 3.40 6.64 -1.29
C THR A 140 4.57 7.62 -1.11
N TYR A 141 5.78 7.13 -0.86
CA TYR A 141 6.95 7.94 -0.51
C TYR A 141 8.04 7.94 -1.60
N GLY A 142 7.87 7.14 -2.66
CA GLY A 142 8.70 7.14 -3.86
C GLY A 142 8.22 6.09 -4.86
N ALA A 143 8.14 6.46 -6.13
CA ALA A 143 7.66 5.55 -7.18
C ALA A 143 8.69 4.48 -7.57
N ASP A 144 9.97 4.72 -7.28
CA ASP A 144 11.07 3.85 -7.60
C ASP A 144 12.08 3.81 -6.44
N VAL A 145 13.11 2.98 -6.57
CA VAL A 145 14.13 2.81 -5.53
C VAL A 145 14.87 4.13 -5.26
N ILE A 146 15.22 4.89 -6.30
CA ILE A 146 16.02 6.11 -6.17
C ILE A 146 15.24 7.19 -5.41
N SER A 147 13.98 7.42 -5.79
CA SER A 147 13.11 8.37 -5.10
C SER A 147 12.87 8.01 -3.64
N ARG A 148 12.82 6.72 -3.28
CA ARG A 148 12.74 6.28 -1.87
C ARG A 148 14.04 6.52 -1.11
N ILE A 149 15.20 6.29 -1.74
CA ILE A 149 16.50 6.61 -1.16
C ILE A 149 16.58 8.11 -0.88
N SER A 150 16.23 8.95 -1.86
CA SER A 150 16.20 10.40 -1.69
C SER A 150 15.23 10.82 -0.58
N PHE A 151 14.04 10.22 -0.51
CA PHE A 151 13.10 10.47 0.58
C PHE A 151 13.73 10.18 1.96
N CYS A 152 14.42 9.05 2.11
CA CYS A 152 15.12 8.70 3.36
C CYS A 152 16.26 9.67 3.70
N GLN A 153 16.97 10.20 2.70
CA GLN A 153 18.05 11.16 2.90
C GLN A 153 17.52 12.54 3.31
N GLU A 154 16.40 12.97 2.73
CA GLU A 154 15.83 14.30 2.96
C GLU A 154 14.96 14.38 4.23
N ASN A 155 14.44 13.25 4.71
CA ASN A 155 13.49 13.22 5.83
C ASN A 155 14.09 12.46 7.02
N LYS A 156 14.33 13.17 8.13
CA LYS A 156 14.79 12.54 9.37
C LYS A 156 13.77 11.49 9.82
N GLY A 157 14.22 10.24 9.95
CA GLY A 157 13.37 9.09 10.29
C GLY A 157 12.66 8.43 9.10
N GLY A 158 12.91 8.87 7.86
CA GLY A 158 12.31 8.30 6.66
C GLY A 158 12.54 6.80 6.50
N LEU A 159 13.75 6.30 6.83
CA LEU A 159 14.05 4.86 6.81
C LEU A 159 13.14 4.06 7.73
N HIS A 160 12.98 4.52 8.98
CA HIS A 160 12.14 3.85 9.96
C HIS A 160 10.66 3.88 9.53
N LEU A 161 10.20 5.00 8.94
CA LEU A 161 8.86 5.10 8.39
C LEU A 161 8.64 4.09 7.25
N LEU A 162 9.55 4.01 6.27
CA LEU A 162 9.42 3.07 5.14
C LEU A 162 9.46 1.60 5.58
N GLN A 163 10.25 1.28 6.61
CA GLN A 163 10.24 -0.05 7.22
C GLN A 163 8.91 -0.32 7.91
N LYS A 164 8.47 0.60 8.78
CA LYS A 164 7.26 0.47 9.59
C LYS A 164 6.02 0.20 8.73
N ILE A 165 5.77 1.03 7.70
CA ILE A 165 4.60 0.87 6.83
C ILE A 165 4.60 -0.47 6.08
N LEU A 166 5.79 -1.00 5.76
CA LEU A 166 5.91 -2.28 5.08
C LEU A 166 5.66 -3.44 6.05
N THR A 167 6.25 -3.40 7.24
CA THR A 167 6.00 -4.39 8.30
C THR A 167 4.54 -4.42 8.74
N GLU A 168 3.90 -3.26 8.91
CA GLU A 168 2.47 -3.17 9.20
C GLU A 168 1.63 -3.80 8.09
N SER A 169 2.01 -3.63 6.82
CA SER A 169 1.32 -4.28 5.70
C SER A 169 1.49 -5.81 5.72
N PHE A 170 2.68 -6.32 6.05
CA PHE A 170 2.89 -7.76 6.21
C PHE A 170 2.04 -8.33 7.34
N ASN A 171 2.06 -7.69 8.51
CA ASN A 171 1.31 -8.16 9.68
C ASN A 171 -0.19 -8.27 9.38
N LYS A 172 -0.76 -7.28 8.67
CA LYS A 172 -2.17 -7.33 8.26
C LYS A 172 -2.48 -8.55 7.39
N GLU A 173 -1.62 -8.87 6.44
CA GLU A 173 -1.81 -10.02 5.55
C GLU A 173 -1.58 -11.36 6.27
N PHE A 174 -0.64 -11.38 7.22
CA PHE A 174 -0.37 -12.55 8.06
C PHE A 174 -1.54 -12.82 9.02
N GLU A 175 -2.06 -11.79 9.68
CA GLU A 175 -3.27 -11.89 10.51
C GLU A 175 -4.45 -12.42 9.70
N SER A 176 -4.66 -11.91 8.47
CA SER A 176 -5.71 -12.41 7.56
C SER A 176 -5.51 -13.85 7.09
N PHE A 177 -4.29 -14.40 7.19
CA PHE A 177 -4.04 -15.81 6.91
C PHE A 177 -4.26 -16.69 8.14
N LEU A 178 -3.99 -16.18 9.34
CA LEU A 178 -4.14 -16.89 10.61
C LEU A 178 -5.57 -16.92 11.14
N SER A 179 -6.41 -15.95 10.74
CA SER A 179 -7.84 -15.85 11.07
C SER A 179 -8.71 -16.77 10.24
#